data_AF-A0A934FW63-F1
#
_entry.id   AF-A0A934FW63-F1
#
_cell.length_a   1.000
_cell.length_b   1.000
_cell.length_c   1.000
_cell.angle_alpha   90.00
_cell.angle_beta   90.00
_cell.angle_gamma   90.00
#
_symmetry.space_group_name_H-M   'P 1'
#
loop_
_entity.id
_entity.type
_entity.pdbx_description
1 polymer ?
#
loop_
_entity_poly.entity_id
_entity_poly.type
_entity_poly.pdbx_seq_one_letter_code
_entity_poly.pdbx_strand_id
1 'polypeptide(L)'
;MHGHRIGLAVLFGLTTALAQDPPTPVPPQEPEHAKALRTWIESDHTDRKQLDATAAALLDAKEPGLLALQRELVALKPGERDRRIAVETLLSTTVLAALERELARGMRYAGQYDHLRALQPHAGNFLLNLVLQTPSWFPSDQRAQVVPALRDLFPEPPAEATIRRLVEMAKDEEFESEDLREALSLALAQWGHRDLVQKRIDTFVESAGKGKTADELHFMRALGKLNYELREYPEAALWWSRFIDGTVALGSRVAAIDEYDAACSFALAERTDDSLAALERCAALIAAGKVDSSAAITREMFEQDPDLKSVRAHERFAKAQAMAFAKQKDGEAKR
;
A
#
# COMPACT_ATOMS: atom_id res chain seq x y z
N MET A 1 -62.33 -34.21 17.60
CA MET A 1 -62.45 -33.71 18.99
C MET A 1 -62.32 -34.89 19.93
N HIS A 2 -61.25 -34.95 20.73
CA HIS A 2 -61.15 -35.49 22.10
C HIS A 2 -59.66 -35.35 22.48
N GLY A 3 -59.37 -34.32 23.28
CA GLY A 3 -58.02 -33.93 23.67
C GLY A 3 -57.50 -34.73 24.85
N HIS A 4 -56.20 -34.96 24.88
CA HIS A 4 -55.47 -35.41 26.06
C HIS A 4 -54.51 -34.30 26.50
N ARG A 5 -54.77 -33.77 27.70
CA ARG A 5 -53.88 -32.88 28.43
C ARG A 5 -52.99 -33.75 29.32
N ILE A 6 -51.68 -33.73 29.07
CA ILE A 6 -50.67 -34.28 29.98
C ILE A 6 -50.13 -33.11 30.80
N GLY A 7 -50.40 -33.14 32.11
CA GLY A 7 -49.85 -32.18 33.07
C GLY A 7 -48.42 -32.58 33.45
N LEU A 8 -47.46 -31.70 33.18
CA LEU A 8 -46.08 -31.84 33.63
C LEU A 8 -45.89 -30.98 34.88
N ALA A 9 -45.60 -31.63 36.01
CA ALA A 9 -45.27 -30.97 37.26
C ALA A 9 -43.81 -30.47 37.21
N VAL A 10 -43.61 -29.16 37.26
CA VAL A 10 -42.30 -28.53 37.34
C VAL A 10 -41.96 -28.34 38.83
N LEU A 11 -40.98 -29.11 39.30
CA LEU A 11 -40.33 -28.94 40.60
C LEU A 11 -39.31 -27.78 40.50
N PHE A 12 -39.64 -26.62 41.08
CA PHE A 12 -38.71 -25.52 41.25
C PHE A 12 -37.78 -25.82 42.44
N GLY A 13 -36.55 -26.24 42.14
CA GLY A 13 -35.46 -26.26 43.11
C GLY A 13 -34.88 -24.85 43.30
N LEU A 14 -35.17 -24.23 44.44
CA LEU A 14 -34.49 -23.01 44.89
C LEU A 14 -33.02 -23.34 45.21
N THR A 15 -32.12 -22.98 44.29
CA THR A 15 -30.68 -22.95 44.53
C THR A 15 -30.30 -21.54 44.97
N THR A 16 -29.93 -21.40 46.24
CA THR A 16 -29.41 -20.16 46.81
C THR A 16 -27.99 -19.94 46.27
N ALA A 17 -27.86 -19.19 45.18
CA ALA A 17 -26.56 -18.74 44.69
C ALA A 17 -25.97 -17.75 45.71
N LEU A 18 -24.87 -18.15 46.38
CA LEU A 18 -24.06 -17.24 47.17
C LEU A 18 -23.55 -16.14 46.24
N ALA A 19 -23.98 -14.90 46.48
CA ALA A 19 -23.52 -13.72 45.76
C ALA A 19 -22.00 -13.60 45.94
N GLN A 20 -21.24 -13.95 44.91
CA GLN A 20 -19.84 -13.59 44.81
C GLN A 20 -19.79 -12.09 44.54
N ASP A 21 -19.05 -11.35 45.37
CA ASP A 21 -18.80 -9.93 45.11
C ASP A 21 -18.26 -9.77 43.68
N PRO A 22 -18.79 -8.83 42.89
CA PRO A 22 -18.32 -8.61 41.54
C PRO A 22 -16.83 -8.30 41.58
N PRO A 23 -16.01 -8.94 40.72
CA PRO A 23 -14.57 -8.70 40.71
C PRO A 23 -14.30 -7.21 40.54
N THR A 24 -13.43 -6.67 41.39
CA THR A 24 -13.04 -5.26 41.34
C THR A 24 -12.54 -4.94 39.93
N PRO A 25 -13.09 -3.92 39.25
CA PRO A 25 -12.67 -3.58 37.90
C PRO A 25 -11.18 -3.20 37.91
N VAL A 26 -10.38 -3.95 37.15
CA VAL A 26 -8.97 -3.63 36.93
C VAL A 26 -8.91 -2.29 36.20
N PRO A 27 -8.11 -1.30 36.66
CA PRO A 27 -7.98 -0.05 35.96
C PRO A 27 -7.49 -0.30 34.53
N PRO A 28 -8.05 0.39 33.51
CA PRO A 28 -7.65 0.20 32.13
C PRO A 28 -6.15 0.48 32.00
N GLN A 29 -5.40 -0.53 31.53
CA GLN A 29 -3.97 -0.36 31.26
C GLN A 29 -3.81 0.67 30.13
N GLU A 30 -2.88 1.60 30.30
CA GLU A 30 -2.55 2.57 29.28
C GLU A 30 -2.05 1.85 28.02
N PRO A 31 -2.57 2.18 26.82
CA PRO A 31 -2.08 1.60 25.58
C PRO A 31 -0.57 1.82 25.39
N GLU A 32 0.14 0.81 24.90
CA GLU A 32 1.60 0.86 24.73
C GLU A 32 2.09 2.05 23.91
N HIS A 33 1.41 2.35 22.79
CA HIS A 33 1.74 3.50 21.95
C HIS A 33 1.61 4.85 22.68
N ALA A 34 0.62 4.98 23.57
CA ALA A 34 0.40 6.20 24.36
C ALA A 34 1.50 6.37 25.40
N LYS A 35 1.89 5.27 26.06
CA LYS A 35 3.04 5.25 26.98
C LYS A 35 4.34 5.61 26.25
N ALA A 36 4.62 5.00 25.10
CA ALA A 36 5.83 5.27 24.32
C ALA A 36 5.90 6.74 23.89
N LEU A 37 4.80 7.28 23.35
CA LEU A 37 4.68 8.68 22.95
C LEU A 37 4.96 9.63 24.12
N ARG A 38 4.31 9.42 25.27
CA ARG A 38 4.55 10.25 26.47
C ARG A 38 6.01 10.17 26.91
N THR A 39 6.57 8.95 26.96
CA THR A 39 7.95 8.73 27.39
C THR A 39 8.94 9.46 26.47
N TRP A 40 8.71 9.47 25.16
CA TRP A 40 9.52 10.26 24.22
C TRP A 40 9.38 11.76 24.47
N ILE A 41 8.16 12.28 24.57
CA ILE A 41 7.91 13.73 24.76
C ILE A 41 8.56 14.24 26.05
N GLU A 42 8.51 13.45 27.13
CA GLU A 42 9.08 13.79 28.44
C GLU A 42 10.59 13.54 28.55
N SER A 43 11.24 12.94 27.54
CA SER A 43 12.68 12.69 27.52
C SER A 43 13.50 13.94 27.15
N ASP A 44 14.82 13.78 27.07
CA ASP A 44 15.74 14.81 26.54
C ASP A 44 15.90 14.76 25.00
N HIS A 45 15.18 13.84 24.35
CA HIS A 45 15.13 13.66 22.90
C HIS A 45 16.48 13.27 22.25
N THR A 46 17.42 12.72 23.02
CA THR A 46 18.75 12.33 22.51
C THR A 46 18.88 10.85 22.13
N ASP A 47 18.03 9.97 22.70
CA ASP A 47 18.10 8.53 22.43
C ASP A 47 17.39 8.15 21.12
N ARG A 48 18.20 7.91 20.08
CA ARG A 48 17.70 7.46 18.78
C ARG A 48 16.95 6.13 18.85
N LYS A 49 17.37 5.19 19.70
CA LYS A 49 16.67 3.90 19.85
C LYS A 49 15.28 4.08 20.43
N GLN A 50 15.14 5.00 21.40
CA GLN A 50 13.85 5.35 21.96
C GLN A 50 12.93 6.01 20.91
N LEU A 51 13.48 6.89 20.09
CA LEU A 51 12.73 7.52 18.99
C LEU A 51 12.21 6.46 17.98
N ASP A 52 13.10 5.57 17.52
CA ASP A 52 12.75 4.52 16.56
C ASP A 52 11.72 3.53 17.15
N ALA A 53 11.88 3.15 18.42
CA ALA A 53 10.91 2.30 19.12
C ALA A 53 9.55 2.99 19.30
N THR A 54 9.54 4.30 19.58
CA THR A 54 8.30 5.08 19.69
C THR A 54 7.59 5.15 18.35
N ALA A 55 8.31 5.45 17.26
CA ALA A 55 7.74 5.45 15.90
C ALA A 55 7.17 4.08 15.53
N ALA A 56 7.88 3.00 15.82
CA ALA A 56 7.40 1.64 15.59
C ALA A 56 6.11 1.35 16.38
N ALA A 57 6.06 1.69 17.68
CA ALA A 57 4.87 1.48 18.50
C ALA A 57 3.64 2.26 17.98
N LEU A 58 3.84 3.47 17.45
CA LEU A 58 2.77 4.25 16.82
C LEU A 58 2.24 3.57 15.54
N LEU A 59 3.13 3.09 14.69
CA LEU A 59 2.76 2.40 13.43
C LEU A 59 2.09 1.05 13.70
N ASP A 60 2.56 0.29 14.68
CA ASP A 60 1.99 -1.00 15.07
C ASP A 60 0.59 -0.84 15.66
N ALA A 61 0.36 0.26 16.38
CA ALA A 61 -0.96 0.65 16.86
C ALA A 61 -1.89 1.20 15.75
N LYS A 62 -1.41 1.34 14.51
CA LYS A 62 -2.15 1.84 13.34
C LYS A 62 -2.81 3.20 13.61
N GLU A 63 -4.04 3.39 13.15
CA GLU A 63 -4.80 4.64 13.29
C GLU A 63 -4.83 5.20 14.73
N PRO A 64 -5.11 4.42 15.79
CA PRO A 64 -5.01 4.91 17.17
C PRO A 64 -3.67 5.55 17.55
N GLY A 65 -2.55 4.92 17.16
CA GLY A 65 -1.21 5.44 17.43
C GLY A 65 -0.97 6.76 16.68
N LEU A 66 -1.27 6.77 15.39
CA LEU A 66 -1.09 7.96 14.55
C LEU A 66 -1.99 9.13 15.00
N LEU A 67 -3.23 8.88 15.41
CA LEU A 67 -4.10 9.90 15.99
C LEU A 67 -3.61 10.42 17.36
N ALA A 68 -2.87 9.61 18.12
CA ALA A 68 -2.22 10.09 19.35
C ALA A 68 -1.13 11.11 19.02
N LEU A 69 -0.26 10.82 18.06
CA LEU A 69 0.76 11.77 17.59
C LEU A 69 0.14 13.03 16.97
N GLN A 70 -0.95 12.89 16.19
CA GLN A 70 -1.66 14.03 15.62
C GLN A 70 -2.20 14.99 16.68
N ARG A 71 -2.73 14.46 17.80
CA ARG A 71 -3.20 15.29 18.93
C ARG A 71 -2.05 16.11 19.54
N GLU A 72 -0.86 15.53 19.64
CA GLU A 72 0.32 16.23 20.15
C GLU A 72 0.77 17.35 19.19
N LEU A 73 0.75 17.10 17.87
CA LEU A 73 1.07 18.10 16.84
C LEU A 73 0.11 19.31 16.91
N VAL A 74 -1.19 19.06 17.06
CA VAL A 74 -2.22 20.11 17.19
C VAL A 74 -2.11 20.86 18.52
N ALA A 75 -1.68 20.20 19.58
CA ALA A 75 -1.56 20.80 20.91
C ALA A 75 -0.33 21.70 21.09
N LEU A 76 0.60 21.74 20.12
CA LEU A 76 1.83 22.54 20.19
C LEU A 76 1.54 24.03 20.31
N LYS A 77 2.04 24.67 21.38
CA LYS A 77 1.88 26.11 21.59
C LYS A 77 3.10 26.90 21.08
N PRO A 78 2.93 28.20 20.76
CA PRO A 78 4.06 29.11 20.60
C PRO A 78 4.90 29.14 21.89
N GLY A 79 6.22 29.05 21.77
CA GLY A 79 7.16 29.09 22.91
C GLY A 79 7.58 27.72 23.48
N GLU A 80 6.88 26.63 23.16
CA GLU A 80 7.26 25.27 23.59
C GLU A 80 8.31 24.66 22.64
N ARG A 81 9.51 25.25 22.58
CA ARG A 81 10.54 24.87 21.61
C ARG A 81 10.93 23.39 21.69
N ASP A 82 11.24 22.89 22.88
CA ASP A 82 11.76 21.53 23.06
C ASP A 82 10.69 20.49 22.72
N ARG A 83 9.45 20.69 23.20
CA ARG A 83 8.30 19.84 22.85
C ARG A 83 8.04 19.83 21.34
N ARG A 84 8.11 21.00 20.69
CA ARG A 84 7.97 21.11 19.24
C ARG A 84 9.01 20.26 18.51
N ILE A 85 10.28 20.40 18.88
CA ILE A 85 11.37 19.59 18.31
C ILE A 85 11.09 18.10 18.50
N ALA A 86 10.69 17.69 19.70
CA ALA A 86 10.39 16.29 20.01
C ALA A 86 9.27 15.72 19.13
N VAL A 87 8.15 16.45 19.03
CA VAL A 87 6.96 16.00 18.29
C VAL A 87 7.18 16.06 16.77
N GLU A 88 7.84 17.10 16.25
CA GLU A 88 8.16 17.21 14.81
C GLU A 88 9.21 16.18 14.37
N THR A 89 10.19 15.86 15.22
CA THR A 89 11.16 14.78 14.96
C THR A 89 10.51 13.40 14.98
N LEU A 90 9.54 13.20 15.88
CA LEU A 90 8.76 11.97 15.92
C LEU A 90 7.84 11.83 14.70
N LEU A 91 7.23 12.92 14.23
CA LEU A 91 6.47 12.95 12.97
C LEU A 91 7.33 12.52 11.79
N SER A 92 8.49 13.16 11.57
CA SER A 92 9.34 12.84 10.43
C SER A 92 9.82 11.38 10.48
N THR A 93 10.24 10.91 11.65
CA THR A 93 10.68 9.52 11.83
C THR A 93 9.54 8.52 11.63
N THR A 94 8.34 8.79 12.13
CA THR A 94 7.16 7.92 11.96
C THR A 94 6.74 7.83 10.50
N VAL A 95 6.71 8.96 9.78
CA VAL A 95 6.35 8.97 8.36
C VAL A 95 7.40 8.24 7.51
N LEU A 96 8.70 8.51 7.72
CA LEU A 96 9.77 7.82 6.99
C LEU A 96 9.79 6.31 7.27
N ALA A 97 9.62 5.90 8.54
CA ALA A 97 9.54 4.49 8.90
C ALA A 97 8.31 3.80 8.27
N ALA A 98 7.20 4.51 8.08
CA ALA A 98 6.06 3.99 7.33
C ALA A 98 6.40 3.77 5.85
N LEU A 99 7.06 4.74 5.21
CA LEU A 99 7.51 4.60 3.82
C LEU A 99 8.47 3.40 3.67
N GLU A 100 9.45 3.28 4.56
CA GLU A 100 10.42 2.17 4.57
C GLU A 100 9.73 0.81 4.75
N ARG A 101 8.77 0.70 5.68
CA ARG A 101 8.00 -0.54 5.89
C ARG A 101 7.21 -0.95 4.65
N GLU A 102 6.57 0.01 3.98
CA GLU A 102 5.79 -0.26 2.77
C GLU A 102 6.68 -0.59 1.55
N LEU A 103 7.82 0.10 1.39
CA LEU A 103 8.81 -0.22 0.35
C LEU A 103 9.40 -1.62 0.54
N ALA A 104 9.68 -2.01 1.79
CA ALA A 104 10.24 -3.33 2.11
C ALA A 104 9.28 -4.49 1.77
N ARG A 105 7.97 -4.25 1.68
CA ARG A 105 6.99 -5.26 1.25
C ARG A 105 7.08 -5.59 -0.24
N GLY A 106 7.68 -4.71 -1.05
CA GLY A 106 7.81 -4.90 -2.49
C GLY A 106 6.50 -4.87 -3.28
N MET A 107 5.38 -4.51 -2.63
CA MET A 107 4.07 -4.30 -3.26
C MET A 107 3.83 -2.81 -3.49
N ARG A 108 3.12 -2.46 -4.55
CA ARG A 108 2.66 -1.09 -4.84
C ARG A 108 1.20 -1.16 -5.26
N TYR A 109 0.35 -0.37 -4.62
CA TYR A 109 -1.08 -0.31 -4.90
C TYR A 109 -1.65 1.05 -4.46
N ALA A 110 -2.82 1.41 -4.96
CA ALA A 110 -3.48 2.65 -4.56
C ALA A 110 -3.99 2.56 -3.11
N GLY A 111 -3.68 3.56 -2.28
CA GLY A 111 -4.04 3.58 -0.86
C GLY A 111 -3.05 2.86 0.05
N GLN A 112 -1.87 2.47 -0.46
CA GLN A 112 -0.78 1.90 0.33
C GLN A 112 -0.43 2.75 1.56
N TYR A 113 -0.51 4.07 1.42
CA TYR A 113 -0.15 5.01 2.47
C TYR A 113 -1.38 5.65 3.16
N ASP A 114 -2.59 5.10 2.97
CA ASP A 114 -3.82 5.69 3.52
C ASP A 114 -3.83 5.78 5.04
N HIS A 115 -3.12 4.88 5.74
CA HIS A 115 -3.00 4.92 7.19
C HIS A 115 -2.34 6.24 7.68
N LEU A 116 -1.45 6.85 6.88
CA LEU A 116 -0.83 8.13 7.19
C LEU A 116 -1.81 9.32 7.12
N ARG A 117 -3.04 9.13 6.60
CA ARG A 117 -4.07 10.18 6.60
C ARG A 117 -4.44 10.63 8.02
N ALA A 118 -4.26 9.76 9.02
CA ALA A 118 -4.45 10.10 10.43
C ALA A 118 -3.52 11.23 10.93
N LEU A 119 -2.42 11.52 10.21
CA LEU A 119 -1.45 12.58 10.50
C LEU A 119 -1.62 13.84 9.63
N GLN A 120 -2.73 13.96 8.88
CA GLN A 120 -2.98 15.16 8.08
C GLN A 120 -3.33 16.38 8.95
N PRO A 121 -2.87 17.60 8.59
CA PRO A 121 -2.14 17.95 7.37
C PRO A 121 -0.61 17.75 7.46
N HIS A 122 -0.08 17.34 8.62
CA HIS A 122 1.35 17.40 8.90
C HIS A 122 2.17 16.40 8.09
N ALA A 123 1.70 15.16 7.92
CA ALA A 123 2.39 14.17 7.08
C ALA A 123 2.46 14.62 5.62
N GLY A 124 1.35 15.11 5.04
CA GLY A 124 1.32 15.63 3.68
C GLY A 124 2.28 16.79 3.47
N ASN A 125 2.29 17.77 4.39
CA ASN A 125 3.20 18.91 4.33
C ASN A 125 4.67 18.51 4.48
N PHE A 126 4.98 17.56 5.37
CA PHE A 126 6.33 17.03 5.53
C PHE A 126 6.82 16.39 4.23
N LEU A 127 6.03 15.50 3.62
CA LEU A 127 6.40 14.84 2.37
C LEU A 127 6.51 15.81 1.19
N LEU A 128 5.61 16.81 1.09
CA LEU A 128 5.72 17.87 0.09
C LEU A 128 7.03 18.65 0.25
N ASN A 129 7.44 18.94 1.49
CA ASN A 129 8.70 19.62 1.75
C ASN A 129 9.92 18.77 1.39
N LEU A 130 9.89 17.45 1.60
CA LEU A 130 10.98 16.56 1.15
C LEU A 130 11.18 16.64 -0.37
N VAL A 131 10.08 16.76 -1.12
CA VAL A 131 10.13 16.89 -2.59
C VAL A 131 10.55 18.31 -3.01
N LEU A 132 9.86 19.34 -2.50
CA LEU A 132 10.01 20.74 -2.95
C LEU A 132 11.21 21.48 -2.37
N GLN A 133 11.70 21.05 -1.21
CA GLN A 133 12.76 21.71 -0.43
C GLN A 133 13.62 20.63 0.24
N THR A 134 14.19 19.75 -0.58
CA THR A 134 14.93 18.57 -0.13
C THR A 134 16.05 18.95 0.83
N PRO A 135 15.95 18.55 2.11
CA PRO A 135 17.00 18.86 3.06
C PRO A 135 18.24 18.02 2.77
N SER A 136 19.42 18.52 3.14
CA SER A 136 20.71 17.86 2.86
C SER A 136 20.88 16.46 3.46
N TRP A 137 20.08 16.12 4.48
CA TRP A 137 20.09 14.80 5.10
C TRP A 137 19.21 13.78 4.35
N PHE A 138 18.29 14.23 3.49
CA PHE A 138 17.40 13.35 2.74
C PHE A 138 17.98 13.10 1.34
N PRO A 139 18.23 11.84 0.95
CA PRO A 139 18.81 11.53 -0.34
C PRO A 139 17.94 12.02 -1.51
N SER A 140 18.54 12.71 -2.47
CA SER A 140 17.81 13.33 -3.58
C SER A 140 17.11 12.31 -4.49
N ASP A 141 17.66 11.11 -4.60
CA ASP A 141 17.15 9.95 -5.34
C ASP A 141 15.94 9.29 -4.66
N GLN A 142 15.77 9.48 -3.34
CA GLN A 142 14.60 8.98 -2.61
C GLN A 142 13.35 9.84 -2.79
N ARG A 143 13.47 11.05 -3.37
CA ARG A 143 12.30 11.91 -3.62
C ARG A 143 11.22 11.22 -4.46
N ALA A 144 11.61 10.47 -5.49
CA ALA A 144 10.65 9.77 -6.34
C ALA A 144 9.80 8.76 -5.55
N GLN A 145 10.38 8.14 -4.51
CA GLN A 145 9.72 7.15 -3.66
C GLN A 145 8.68 7.78 -2.71
N VAL A 146 8.77 9.09 -2.47
CA VAL A 146 7.80 9.84 -1.66
C VAL A 146 6.51 10.13 -2.42
N VAL A 147 6.58 10.27 -3.75
CA VAL A 147 5.47 10.74 -4.57
C VAL A 147 4.24 9.80 -4.53
N PRO A 148 4.38 8.46 -4.55
CA PRO A 148 3.22 7.57 -4.35
C PRO A 148 2.45 7.84 -3.05
N ALA A 149 3.15 8.11 -1.94
CA ALA A 149 2.50 8.46 -0.68
C ALA A 149 1.79 9.81 -0.75
N LEU A 150 2.35 10.80 -1.47
CA LEU A 150 1.66 12.07 -1.73
C LEU A 150 0.34 11.85 -2.48
N ARG A 151 0.32 10.96 -3.46
CA ARG A 151 -0.89 10.63 -4.23
C ARG A 151 -1.99 10.02 -3.38
N ASP A 152 -1.63 9.19 -2.41
CA ASP A 152 -2.59 8.60 -1.47
C ASP A 152 -3.10 9.61 -0.45
N LEU A 153 -2.21 10.49 0.04
CA LEU A 153 -2.54 11.49 1.04
C LEU A 153 -3.32 12.69 0.49
N PHE A 154 -3.18 13.00 -0.80
CA PHE A 154 -3.85 14.09 -1.50
C PHE A 154 -4.77 13.54 -2.61
N PRO A 155 -5.96 13.03 -2.26
CA PRO A 155 -6.96 12.64 -3.26
C PRO A 155 -7.43 13.85 -4.09
N GLU A 156 -7.42 15.04 -3.48
CA GLU A 156 -7.63 16.33 -4.13
C GLU A 156 -6.29 17.07 -4.28
N PRO A 157 -6.15 17.98 -5.28
CA PRO A 157 -4.91 18.73 -5.47
C PRO A 157 -4.52 19.54 -4.22
N PRO A 158 -3.23 19.62 -3.87
CA PRO A 158 -2.73 20.63 -2.93
C PRO A 158 -2.97 22.04 -3.47
N ALA A 159 -2.60 23.06 -2.68
CA ALA A 159 -2.73 24.46 -3.09
C ALA A 159 -2.10 24.72 -4.46
N GLU A 160 -2.75 25.58 -5.26
CA GLU A 160 -2.34 25.90 -6.64
C GLU A 160 -0.87 26.35 -6.76
N ALA A 161 -0.35 27.09 -5.78
CA ALA A 161 1.06 27.47 -5.77
C ALA A 161 2.01 26.27 -5.63
N THR A 162 1.61 25.24 -4.89
CA THR A 162 2.32 23.97 -4.77
C THR A 162 2.30 23.21 -6.09
N ILE A 163 1.12 23.10 -6.73
CA ILE A 163 0.97 22.47 -8.04
C ILE A 163 1.91 23.09 -9.07
N ARG A 164 1.95 24.43 -9.17
CA ARG A 164 2.85 25.13 -10.10
C ARG A 164 4.32 24.75 -9.90
N ARG A 165 4.80 24.70 -8.66
CA ARG A 165 6.17 24.30 -8.35
C ARG A 165 6.44 22.84 -8.73
N LEU A 166 5.49 21.93 -8.49
CA LEU A 166 5.63 20.53 -8.88
C LEU A 166 5.64 20.36 -10.40
N VAL A 167 4.87 21.16 -11.15
CA VAL A 167 4.90 21.19 -12.63
C VAL A 167 6.26 21.68 -13.13
N GLU A 168 6.81 22.74 -12.53
CA GLU A 168 8.16 23.24 -12.87
C GLU A 168 9.21 22.15 -12.67
N MET A 169 9.22 21.48 -11.51
CA MET A 169 10.12 20.36 -11.23
C MET A 169 9.95 19.20 -12.20
N ALA A 170 8.71 18.81 -12.52
CA ALA A 170 8.44 17.71 -13.45
C ALA A 170 8.95 17.97 -14.87
N LYS A 171 9.16 19.25 -15.24
CA LYS A 171 9.68 19.69 -16.54
C LYS A 171 11.18 19.96 -16.55
N ASP A 172 11.83 19.96 -15.39
CA ASP A 172 13.24 20.32 -15.25
C ASP A 172 14.17 19.14 -15.56
N GLU A 173 14.53 18.98 -16.83
CA GLU A 173 15.43 17.92 -17.31
C GLU A 173 16.89 18.11 -16.90
N GLU A 174 17.28 19.33 -16.49
CA GLU A 174 18.67 19.66 -16.16
C GLU A 174 19.01 19.25 -14.73
N PHE A 175 18.09 19.50 -13.80
CA PHE A 175 18.34 19.31 -12.37
C PHE A 175 17.59 18.13 -11.76
N GLU A 176 16.50 17.67 -12.36
CA GLU A 176 15.66 16.63 -11.78
C GLU A 176 15.80 15.27 -12.47
N SER A 177 15.97 14.22 -11.64
CA SER A 177 16.08 12.84 -12.12
C SER A 177 14.83 12.40 -12.89
N GLU A 178 15.00 11.56 -13.90
CA GLU A 178 13.90 10.98 -14.67
C GLU A 178 12.85 10.31 -13.76
N ASP A 179 13.27 9.48 -12.81
CA ASP A 179 12.38 8.80 -11.85
C ASP A 179 11.45 9.77 -11.09
N LEU A 180 11.99 10.91 -10.64
CA LEU A 180 11.20 11.93 -9.95
C LEU A 180 10.22 12.61 -10.91
N ARG A 181 10.69 13.00 -12.10
CA ARG A 181 9.83 13.64 -13.12
C ARG A 181 8.68 12.72 -13.53
N GLU A 182 8.96 11.44 -13.71
CA GLU A 182 7.94 10.43 -14.00
C GLU A 182 6.93 10.30 -12.86
N ALA A 183 7.40 10.12 -11.62
CA ALA A 183 6.52 10.00 -10.46
C ALA A 183 5.65 11.25 -10.27
N LEU A 184 6.21 12.45 -10.45
CA LEU A 184 5.47 13.71 -10.41
C LEU A 184 4.44 13.82 -11.54
N SER A 185 4.75 13.37 -12.76
CA SER A 185 3.79 13.38 -13.86
C SER A 185 2.54 12.54 -13.54
N LEU A 186 2.71 11.40 -12.83
CA LEU A 186 1.60 10.56 -12.39
C LEU A 186 0.75 11.24 -11.32
N ALA A 187 1.39 11.90 -10.34
CA ALA A 187 0.68 12.66 -9.31
C ALA A 187 -0.08 13.86 -9.90
N LEU A 188 0.56 14.60 -10.81
CA LEU A 188 -0.03 15.72 -11.51
C LEU A 188 -1.22 15.29 -12.38
N ALA A 189 -1.14 14.14 -13.05
CA ALA A 189 -2.25 13.58 -13.81
C ALA A 189 -3.46 13.27 -12.92
N GLN A 190 -3.26 12.69 -11.73
CA GLN A 190 -4.32 12.47 -10.74
C GLN A 190 -5.00 13.79 -10.32
N TRP A 191 -4.25 14.88 -10.30
CA TRP A 191 -4.73 16.22 -9.95
C TRP A 191 -5.21 17.05 -11.16
N GLY A 192 -5.39 16.42 -12.33
CA GLY A 192 -5.95 17.04 -13.53
C GLY A 192 -4.94 17.63 -14.52
N HIS A 193 -3.64 17.62 -14.20
CA HIS A 193 -2.56 18.08 -15.07
C HIS A 193 -1.97 16.92 -15.89
N ARG A 194 -2.79 16.40 -16.82
CA ARG A 194 -2.47 15.19 -17.59
C ARG A 194 -1.48 15.41 -18.74
N ASP A 195 -1.23 16.66 -19.14
CA ASP A 195 -0.40 17.01 -20.32
C ASP A 195 0.98 16.34 -20.29
N LEU A 196 1.61 16.28 -19.12
CA LEU A 196 2.93 15.68 -18.94
C LEU A 196 2.96 14.18 -19.24
N VAL A 197 1.99 13.43 -18.71
CA VAL A 197 1.93 11.97 -18.92
C VAL A 197 1.30 11.63 -20.28
N GLN A 198 0.40 12.46 -20.79
CA GLN A 198 -0.32 12.18 -22.03
C GLN A 198 0.63 12.06 -23.23
N LYS A 199 1.64 12.93 -23.34
CA LYS A 199 2.65 12.84 -24.40
C LYS A 199 3.38 11.49 -24.40
N ARG A 200 3.67 10.95 -23.22
CA ARG A 200 4.29 9.62 -23.05
C ARG A 200 3.33 8.52 -23.45
N ILE A 201 2.07 8.59 -23.02
CA ILE A 201 1.02 7.66 -23.42
C ILE A 201 0.91 7.63 -24.95
N ASP A 202 0.81 8.79 -25.60
CA ASP A 202 0.68 8.88 -27.06
C ASP A 202 1.87 8.23 -27.77
N THR A 203 3.09 8.49 -27.30
CA THR A 203 4.33 7.88 -27.82
C THR A 203 4.31 6.36 -27.66
N PHE A 204 3.90 5.87 -26.49
CA PHE A 204 3.82 4.42 -26.24
C PHE A 204 2.71 3.76 -27.07
N VAL A 205 1.56 4.42 -27.25
CA VAL A 205 0.45 3.92 -28.08
C VAL A 205 0.87 3.80 -29.54
N GLU A 206 1.56 4.82 -30.07
CA GLU A 206 2.12 4.77 -31.44
C GLU A 206 3.13 3.63 -31.57
N SER A 207 4.05 3.51 -30.61
CA SER A 207 5.12 2.50 -30.64
C SER A 207 4.65 1.07 -30.36
N ALA A 208 3.52 0.90 -29.65
CA ALA A 208 2.93 -0.40 -29.39
C ALA A 208 2.32 -1.04 -30.64
N GLY A 209 1.95 -0.25 -31.65
CA GLY A 209 1.50 -0.75 -32.96
C GLY A 209 0.48 -1.90 -32.87
N LYS A 210 0.79 -3.02 -33.53
CA LYS A 210 -0.10 -4.20 -33.60
C LYS A 210 0.32 -5.37 -32.70
N GLY A 211 1.44 -5.28 -31.97
CA GLY A 211 1.91 -6.34 -31.07
C GLY A 211 2.45 -7.57 -31.80
N LYS A 212 3.01 -7.37 -32.99
CA LYS A 212 3.61 -8.38 -33.87
C LYS A 212 5.12 -8.49 -33.72
N THR A 213 5.76 -7.61 -32.95
CA THR A 213 7.20 -7.65 -32.68
C THR A 213 7.45 -7.56 -31.17
N ALA A 214 8.64 -7.98 -30.73
CA ALA A 214 9.05 -7.86 -29.33
C ALA A 214 9.07 -6.40 -28.86
N ASP A 215 9.49 -5.47 -29.73
CA ASP A 215 9.54 -4.03 -29.43
C ASP A 215 8.12 -3.47 -29.23
N GLU A 216 7.16 -3.83 -30.09
CA GLU A 216 5.75 -3.44 -29.93
C GLU A 216 5.18 -3.97 -28.60
N LEU A 217 5.51 -5.21 -28.22
CA LEU A 217 5.07 -5.80 -26.95
C LEU A 217 5.70 -5.13 -25.73
N HIS A 218 6.94 -4.65 -25.83
CA HIS A 218 7.58 -3.88 -24.77
C HIS A 218 6.75 -2.64 -24.43
N PHE A 219 6.28 -1.89 -25.45
CA PHE A 219 5.43 -0.72 -25.24
C PHE A 219 4.02 -1.08 -24.73
N MET A 220 3.43 -2.19 -25.17
CA MET A 220 2.16 -2.67 -24.60
C MET A 220 2.27 -2.98 -23.10
N ARG A 221 3.35 -3.65 -22.70
CA ARG A 221 3.66 -3.91 -21.28
C ARG A 221 3.83 -2.61 -20.50
N ALA A 222 4.57 -1.66 -21.07
CA ALA A 222 4.77 -0.34 -20.46
C ALA A 222 3.44 0.43 -20.30
N LEU A 223 2.53 0.34 -21.27
CA LEU A 223 1.19 0.92 -21.18
C LEU A 223 0.33 0.24 -20.10
N GLY A 224 0.39 -1.08 -19.97
CA GLY A 224 -0.30 -1.81 -18.89
C GLY A 224 0.12 -1.29 -17.52
N LYS A 225 1.42 -1.14 -17.29
CA LYS A 225 1.98 -0.59 -16.05
C LYS A 225 1.63 0.89 -15.85
N LEU A 226 1.77 1.71 -16.89
CA LEU A 226 1.50 3.14 -16.81
C LEU A 226 0.03 3.43 -16.48
N ASN A 227 -0.91 2.75 -17.15
CA ASN A 227 -2.35 2.93 -16.87
C ASN A 227 -2.72 2.40 -15.48
N TYR A 228 -2.08 1.32 -15.02
CA TYR A 228 -2.26 0.83 -13.65
C TYR A 228 -1.81 1.90 -12.64
N GLU A 229 -0.61 2.48 -12.82
CA GLU A 229 -0.10 3.57 -11.98
C GLU A 229 -0.99 4.81 -12.03
N LEU A 230 -1.64 5.11 -13.17
CA LEU A 230 -2.62 6.19 -13.31
C LEU A 230 -3.99 5.87 -12.67
N ARG A 231 -4.19 4.65 -12.17
CA ARG A 231 -5.47 4.13 -11.65
C ARG A 231 -6.56 4.00 -12.72
N GLU A 232 -6.14 3.83 -13.97
CA GLU A 232 -6.98 3.61 -15.16
C GLU A 232 -7.06 2.10 -15.43
N TYR A 233 -7.67 1.38 -14.48
CA TYR A 233 -7.62 -0.07 -14.45
C TYR A 233 -8.25 -0.76 -15.67
N PRO A 234 -9.39 -0.27 -16.24
CA PRO A 234 -9.92 -0.83 -17.48
C PRO A 234 -8.93 -0.74 -18.66
N GLU A 235 -8.26 0.39 -18.81
CA GLU A 235 -7.23 0.62 -19.83
C GLU A 235 -5.98 -0.24 -19.56
N ALA A 236 -5.54 -0.33 -18.30
CA ALA A 236 -4.44 -1.20 -17.90
C ALA A 236 -4.74 -2.67 -18.25
N ALA A 237 -5.93 -3.14 -17.90
CA ALA A 237 -6.41 -4.48 -18.23
C ALA A 237 -6.45 -4.72 -19.75
N LEU A 238 -6.89 -3.74 -20.55
CA LEU A 238 -6.87 -3.85 -22.01
C LEU A 238 -5.44 -4.06 -22.54
N TRP A 239 -4.47 -3.26 -22.09
CA TRP A 239 -3.08 -3.37 -22.52
C TRP A 239 -2.42 -4.67 -22.07
N TRP A 240 -2.71 -5.13 -20.86
CA TRP A 240 -2.26 -6.44 -20.38
C TRP A 240 -2.82 -7.60 -21.22
N SER A 241 -4.11 -7.58 -21.56
CA SER A 241 -4.68 -8.59 -22.48
C SER A 241 -3.95 -8.61 -23.82
N ARG A 242 -3.75 -7.43 -24.44
CA ARG A 242 -3.05 -7.32 -25.72
C ARG A 242 -1.60 -7.80 -25.65
N PHE A 243 -0.89 -7.46 -24.58
CA PHE A 243 0.48 -7.90 -24.34
C PHE A 243 0.58 -9.42 -24.20
N ILE A 244 -0.32 -10.03 -23.40
CA ILE A 244 -0.37 -11.49 -23.19
C ILE A 244 -0.65 -12.20 -24.52
N ASP A 245 -1.70 -11.78 -25.23
CA ASP A 245 -2.10 -12.39 -26.51
C ASP A 245 -0.98 -12.30 -27.56
N GLY A 246 -0.36 -11.12 -27.68
CA GLY A 246 0.74 -10.91 -28.62
C GLY A 246 2.00 -11.71 -28.25
N THR A 247 2.33 -11.82 -26.96
CA THR A 247 3.45 -12.64 -26.48
C THR A 247 3.23 -14.12 -26.84
N VAL A 248 2.02 -14.63 -26.63
CA VAL A 248 1.64 -16.01 -26.99
C VAL A 248 1.67 -16.21 -28.51
N ALA A 249 1.18 -15.24 -29.30
CA ALA A 249 1.20 -15.31 -30.77
C ALA A 249 2.62 -15.35 -31.35
N LEU A 250 3.59 -14.75 -30.67
CA LEU A 250 5.03 -14.84 -31.02
C LEU A 250 5.69 -16.14 -30.54
N GLY A 251 4.94 -17.07 -29.93
CA GLY A 251 5.48 -18.31 -29.37
C GLY A 251 6.37 -18.08 -28.14
N SER A 252 6.32 -16.88 -27.54
CA SER A 252 7.05 -16.54 -26.33
C SER A 252 6.22 -16.84 -25.08
N ARG A 253 6.86 -16.85 -23.91
CA ARG A 253 6.19 -17.05 -22.62
C ARG A 253 6.06 -15.72 -21.90
N VAL A 254 4.89 -15.46 -21.34
CA VAL A 254 4.67 -14.36 -20.40
C VAL A 254 5.40 -14.66 -19.10
N ALA A 255 6.08 -13.67 -18.52
CA ALA A 255 6.76 -13.84 -17.25
C ALA A 255 5.73 -13.93 -16.10
N ALA A 256 6.08 -14.62 -15.01
CA ALA A 256 5.15 -14.79 -13.88
C ALA A 256 4.72 -13.43 -13.30
N ILE A 257 5.64 -12.47 -13.21
CA ILE A 257 5.34 -11.13 -12.68
C ILE A 257 4.37 -10.37 -13.58
N ASP A 258 4.45 -10.56 -14.90
CA ASP A 258 3.53 -9.92 -15.84
C ASP A 258 2.13 -10.53 -15.77
N GLU A 259 2.02 -11.85 -15.53
CA GLU A 259 0.74 -12.49 -15.25
C GLU A 259 0.14 -12.00 -13.93
N TYR A 260 0.98 -11.74 -12.92
CA TYR A 260 0.55 -11.18 -11.63
C TYR A 260 0.07 -9.73 -11.76
N ASP A 261 0.85 -8.86 -12.41
CA ASP A 261 0.49 -7.46 -12.66
C ASP A 261 -0.81 -7.37 -13.49
N ALA A 262 -0.96 -8.24 -14.49
CA ALA A 262 -2.19 -8.38 -15.27
C ALA A 262 -3.37 -8.82 -14.39
N ALA A 263 -3.17 -9.80 -13.49
CA ALA A 263 -4.22 -10.27 -12.59
C ALA A 263 -4.73 -9.17 -11.65
N CYS A 264 -3.85 -8.32 -11.12
CA CYS A 264 -4.22 -7.18 -10.27
C CYS A 264 -5.03 -6.16 -11.08
N SER A 265 -4.56 -5.83 -12.28
CA SER A 265 -5.28 -4.93 -13.19
C SER A 265 -6.66 -5.48 -13.58
N PHE A 266 -6.78 -6.78 -13.87
CA PHE A 266 -8.06 -7.43 -14.17
C PHE A 266 -9.00 -7.43 -12.97
N ALA A 267 -8.50 -7.70 -11.76
CA ALA A 267 -9.31 -7.70 -10.54
C ALA A 267 -9.91 -6.32 -10.25
N LEU A 268 -9.11 -5.26 -10.39
CA LEU A 268 -9.53 -3.87 -10.20
C LEU A 268 -10.44 -3.36 -11.33
N ALA A 269 -10.31 -3.90 -12.54
CA ALA A 269 -11.22 -3.65 -13.66
C ALA A 269 -12.49 -4.53 -13.64
N GLU A 270 -12.77 -5.22 -12.52
CA GLU A 270 -13.91 -6.13 -12.34
C GLU A 270 -13.96 -7.32 -13.32
N ARG A 271 -12.84 -7.63 -13.98
CA ARG A 271 -12.65 -8.78 -14.89
C ARG A 271 -12.22 -10.03 -14.11
N THR A 272 -13.11 -10.50 -13.24
CA THR A 272 -12.84 -11.59 -12.28
C THR A 272 -12.28 -12.87 -12.93
N ASP A 273 -12.87 -13.34 -14.03
CA ASP A 273 -12.44 -14.58 -14.68
C ASP A 273 -11.05 -14.45 -15.33
N ASP A 274 -10.75 -13.29 -15.93
CA ASP A 274 -9.46 -12.99 -16.52
C ASP A 274 -8.37 -12.90 -15.44
N SER A 275 -8.68 -12.27 -14.31
CA SER A 275 -7.80 -12.19 -13.14
C SER A 275 -7.45 -13.59 -12.62
N LEU A 276 -8.46 -14.44 -12.40
CA LEU A 276 -8.25 -15.81 -11.93
C LEU A 276 -7.44 -16.65 -12.94
N ALA A 277 -7.70 -16.50 -14.24
CA ALA A 277 -6.94 -17.20 -15.28
C ALA A 277 -5.46 -16.75 -15.31
N ALA A 278 -5.19 -15.46 -15.13
CA ALA A 278 -3.83 -14.93 -15.03
C ALA A 278 -3.11 -15.44 -13.78
N LEU A 279 -3.79 -15.47 -12.61
CA LEU A 279 -3.23 -16.06 -11.38
C LEU A 279 -2.92 -17.55 -11.52
N GLU A 280 -3.76 -18.32 -12.22
CA GLU A 280 -3.52 -19.74 -12.50
C GLU A 280 -2.27 -19.93 -13.37
N ARG A 281 -2.09 -19.11 -14.42
CA ARG A 281 -0.87 -19.12 -15.26
C ARG A 281 0.37 -18.71 -14.47
N CYS A 282 0.26 -17.64 -13.68
CA CYS A 282 1.31 -17.18 -12.77
C CYS A 282 1.75 -18.30 -11.82
N ALA A 283 0.79 -18.93 -11.13
CA ALA A 283 1.04 -20.02 -10.21
C ALA A 283 1.72 -21.23 -10.88
N ALA A 284 1.35 -21.55 -12.13
CA ALA A 284 1.98 -22.64 -12.87
C ALA A 284 3.45 -22.32 -13.19
N LEU A 285 3.77 -21.06 -13.52
CA LEU A 285 5.14 -20.60 -13.75
C LEU A 285 6.00 -20.65 -12.47
N ILE A 286 5.42 -20.25 -11.33
CA ILE A 286 6.05 -20.36 -10.00
C ILE A 286 6.33 -21.83 -9.66
N ALA A 287 5.34 -22.71 -9.77
CA ALA A 287 5.46 -24.13 -9.45
C ALA A 287 6.52 -24.85 -10.31
N ALA A 288 6.68 -24.40 -11.56
CA ALA A 288 7.68 -24.89 -12.50
C ALA A 288 9.11 -24.44 -12.17
N GLY A 289 9.32 -23.54 -11.19
CA GLY A 289 10.63 -23.01 -10.82
C GLY A 289 11.25 -22.12 -11.90
N LYS A 290 10.41 -21.50 -12.75
CA LYS A 290 10.84 -20.67 -13.90
C LYS A 290 10.75 -19.17 -13.62
N VAL A 291 10.82 -18.79 -12.35
CA VAL A 291 10.73 -17.39 -11.92
C VAL A 291 12.14 -16.89 -11.68
N ASP A 292 12.48 -15.78 -12.32
CA ASP A 292 13.71 -15.05 -11.99
C ASP A 292 13.62 -14.59 -10.53
N SER A 293 14.69 -14.81 -9.75
CA SER A 293 14.81 -14.33 -8.37
C SER A 293 14.57 -12.83 -8.22
N SER A 294 14.86 -12.03 -9.25
CA SER A 294 14.62 -10.58 -9.26
C SER A 294 13.13 -10.21 -9.42
N ALA A 295 12.29 -11.17 -9.80
CA ALA A 295 10.84 -11.04 -9.98
C ALA A 295 10.09 -12.02 -9.06
N ALA A 296 10.65 -12.31 -7.88
CA ALA A 296 10.14 -13.31 -6.96
C ALA A 296 8.76 -12.91 -6.43
N ILE A 297 7.72 -13.57 -6.94
CA ILE A 297 6.36 -13.45 -6.42
C ILE A 297 6.26 -14.28 -5.15
N THR A 298 5.94 -13.62 -4.04
CA THR A 298 5.86 -14.27 -2.73
C THR A 298 4.44 -14.75 -2.45
N ARG A 299 4.31 -15.64 -1.45
CA ARG A 299 3.01 -16.04 -0.93
C ARG A 299 2.26 -14.86 -0.31
N GLU A 300 2.99 -13.95 0.33
CA GLU A 300 2.44 -12.76 0.96
C GLU A 300 1.73 -11.85 -0.05
N MET A 301 2.28 -11.69 -1.26
CA MET A 301 1.62 -10.94 -2.33
C MET A 301 0.22 -11.51 -2.64
N PHE A 302 0.07 -12.83 -2.80
CA PHE A 302 -1.26 -13.43 -2.98
C PHE A 302 -2.20 -13.16 -1.78
N GLU A 303 -1.68 -13.29 -0.56
CA GLU A 303 -2.50 -13.24 0.66
C GLU A 303 -2.92 -11.82 1.06
N GLN A 304 -2.04 -10.85 0.86
CA GLN A 304 -2.15 -9.52 1.44
C GLN A 304 -2.35 -8.41 0.41
N ASP A 305 -2.05 -8.62 -0.87
CA ASP A 305 -2.23 -7.59 -1.88
C ASP A 305 -3.72 -7.17 -1.97
N PRO A 306 -4.06 -5.91 -1.67
CA PRO A 306 -5.44 -5.47 -1.65
C PRO A 306 -6.10 -5.48 -3.03
N ASP A 307 -5.35 -5.45 -4.12
CA ASP A 307 -5.90 -5.45 -5.48
C ASP A 307 -6.57 -6.77 -5.82
N LEU A 308 -6.11 -7.86 -5.20
CA LEU A 308 -6.68 -9.20 -5.37
C LEU A 308 -7.82 -9.49 -4.39
N LYS A 309 -8.24 -8.51 -3.57
CA LYS A 309 -9.28 -8.70 -2.55
C LYS A 309 -10.60 -9.23 -3.12
N SER A 310 -11.02 -8.77 -4.30
CA SER A 310 -12.27 -9.18 -4.94
C SER A 310 -12.28 -10.65 -5.40
N VAL A 311 -11.12 -11.19 -5.77
CA VAL A 311 -10.99 -12.56 -6.28
C VAL A 311 -10.58 -13.59 -5.23
N ARG A 312 -10.08 -13.14 -4.07
CA ARG A 312 -9.56 -14.01 -2.99
C ARG A 312 -10.57 -15.00 -2.43
N ALA A 313 -11.86 -14.65 -2.45
CA ALA A 313 -12.93 -15.54 -1.97
C ALA A 313 -13.25 -16.70 -2.94
N HIS A 314 -12.73 -16.67 -4.17
CA HIS A 314 -13.05 -17.66 -5.18
C HIS A 314 -12.24 -18.96 -4.99
N GLU A 315 -12.87 -20.13 -5.18
CA GLU A 315 -12.19 -21.43 -5.01
C GLU A 315 -10.96 -21.56 -5.94
N ARG A 316 -11.06 -21.02 -7.16
CA ARG A 316 -9.95 -20.98 -8.14
C ARG A 316 -8.72 -20.25 -7.60
N PHE A 317 -8.92 -19.18 -6.81
CA PHE A 317 -7.82 -18.44 -6.20
C PHE A 317 -7.04 -19.32 -5.21
N ALA A 318 -7.75 -20.00 -4.29
CA ALA A 318 -7.14 -20.91 -3.33
C ALA A 318 -6.37 -22.05 -4.01
N LYS A 319 -6.90 -22.59 -5.12
CA LYS A 319 -6.21 -23.62 -5.94
C LYS A 319 -4.93 -23.07 -6.58
N ALA A 320 -4.98 -21.89 -7.19
CA ALA A 320 -3.80 -21.25 -7.79
C ALA A 320 -2.71 -20.99 -6.74
N GLN A 321 -3.09 -20.44 -5.58
CA GLN A 321 -2.15 -20.22 -4.48
C GLN A 321 -1.53 -21.51 -3.96
N ALA A 322 -2.33 -22.55 -3.74
CA ALA A 322 -1.83 -23.85 -3.30
C ALA A 322 -0.86 -24.46 -4.31
N MET A 323 -1.14 -24.32 -5.61
CA MET A 323 -0.27 -24.76 -6.69
C MET A 323 1.08 -24.01 -6.69
N ALA A 324 1.06 -22.68 -6.60
CA ALA A 324 2.25 -21.85 -6.63
C ALA A 324 3.24 -22.21 -5.50
N PHE A 325 2.72 -22.44 -4.28
CA PHE A 325 3.54 -22.50 -3.07
C PHE A 325 3.55 -23.87 -2.37
N ALA A 326 3.11 -24.94 -3.04
CA ALA A 326 3.06 -26.29 -2.47
C ALA A 326 4.40 -26.74 -1.84
N LYS A 327 5.53 -26.42 -2.50
CA LYS A 327 6.88 -26.83 -2.07
C LYS A 327 7.45 -26.02 -0.91
N GLN A 328 6.91 -24.82 -0.61
CA GLN A 328 7.41 -23.98 0.49
C GLN A 328 6.95 -24.49 1.86
N LYS A 329 5.77 -25.13 1.93
CA LYS A 329 5.25 -25.72 3.18
C LYS A 329 6.17 -26.77 3.80
N ASP A 330 6.96 -27.47 2.99
CA ASP A 330 7.84 -28.54 3.46
C ASP A 330 9.19 -28.03 4.03
N GLY A 331 9.55 -26.78 3.74
CA GLY A 331 10.81 -26.17 4.15
C GLY A 331 10.78 -25.44 5.50
N GLU A 332 9.65 -24.79 5.82
CA GLU A 332 9.47 -24.11 7.11
C GLU A 332 9.26 -25.09 8.28
N ALA A 333 8.78 -26.31 8.03
CA ALA A 333 8.65 -27.34 9.06
C ALA A 333 10.00 -27.96 9.52
N LYS A 334 11.13 -27.52 8.94
CA LYS A 334 12.49 -28.06 9.22
C LYS A 334 13.49 -27.01 9.70
N ARG A 335 13.06 -25.81 10.05
CA ARG A 335 13.88 -24.77 10.70
C ARG A 335 13.33 -24.44 12.08
#